data_AF-A0A1M7YKJ1-F1
#
_entry.id   AF-A0A1M7YKJ1-F1
#
_cell.length_a   1.000
_cell.length_b   1.000
_cell.length_c   1.000
_cell.angle_alpha   90.00
_cell.angle_beta   90.00
_cell.angle_gamma   90.00
#
_symmetry.space_group_name_H-M   'P 1'
#
loop_
_entity.id
_entity.type
_entity.pdbx_description
1 polymer ?
#
loop_
_entity_poly.entity_id
_entity_poly.type
_entity_poly.pdbx_seq_one_letter_code
_entity_poly.pdbx_strand_id
1 'polypeptide(L)' 'MLIELPLAILQAGMHILLDSSVYILFGILIAGLLKIVLNPDVIFHHLGRGRYSSVLKAALFGVPLPL' A
#
# COMPACT_ATOMS: atom_id res chain seq x y z
N MET A 1 10.46 38.45 -6.76
CA MET A 1 9.94 37.46 -7.75
C MET A 1 10.69 36.12 -7.69
N LEU A 2 12.04 36.08 -7.77
CA LEU A 2 12.81 34.83 -7.73
C LEU A 2 12.72 34.04 -6.42
N ILE A 3 12.56 34.70 -5.26
CA ILE A 3 12.51 34.05 -3.93
C ILE A 3 11.09 33.62 -3.53
N GLU A 4 10.06 34.27 -4.08
CA GLU A 4 8.65 33.96 -3.78
C GLU A 4 8.21 32.62 -4.37
N LEU A 5 8.74 32.28 -5.55
CA LEU A 5 8.34 31.06 -6.27
C LEU A 5 8.76 29.78 -5.54
N PRO A 6 10.02 29.63 -5.06
CA PRO A 6 10.40 28.49 -4.22
C PRO A 6 9.58 28.38 -2.94
N LEU A 7 9.29 29.50 -2.28
CA LEU A 7 8.52 29.50 -1.04
C LEU A 7 7.07 29.05 -1.28
N ALA A 8 6.45 29.54 -2.35
CA ALA A 8 5.10 29.13 -2.74
C ALA A 8 5.02 27.63 -3.09
N ILE A 9 6.03 27.10 -3.79
CA ILE A 9 6.10 25.67 -4.10
C ILE A 9 6.22 24.84 -2.81
N LEU A 10 7.06 25.27 -1.87
CA LEU A 10 7.21 24.58 -0.58
C LEU A 10 5.91 24.59 0.22
N GLN A 11 5.24 25.74 0.31
CA GLN A 11 3.95 25.86 1.00
C GLN A 11 2.88 24.98 0.35
N ALA A 12 2.77 24.96 -0.98
CA ALA A 12 1.84 24.10 -1.69
C ALA A 12 2.13 22.62 -1.45
N GLY A 13 3.41 22.22 -1.49
CA GLY A 13 3.83 20.85 -1.18
C GLY A 13 3.49 20.43 0.25
N MET A 14 3.73 21.31 1.22
CA MET A 14 3.39 21.06 2.63
C MET A 14 1.88 20.94 2.83
N HIS A 15 1.07 21.76 2.15
CA HIS A 15 -0.39 21.67 2.19
C HIS A 15 -0.88 20.32 1.65
N ILE A 16 -0.40 19.89 0.48
CA ILE A 16 -0.78 18.58 -0.08
C ILE A 16 -0.36 17.45 0.86
N LEU A 17 0.82 17.55 1.47
CA LEU A 17 1.33 16.55 2.40
C LEU A 17 0.45 16.45 3.66
N LEU A 18 0.04 17.60 4.22
CA LEU A 18 -0.86 17.66 5.37
C LEU A 18 -2.26 17.14 5.03
N ASP A 19 -2.82 17.53 3.89
CA ASP A 19 -4.14 17.08 3.44
C ASP A 19 -4.14 15.56 3.17
N SER A 20 -3.02 15.02 2.68
CA SER A 20 -2.86 13.58 2.40
C SER A 20 -2.39 12.77 3.62
N SER A 21 -1.98 13.43 4.71
CA SER A 21 -1.25 12.80 5.82
C SER A 21 -2.02 11.64 6.44
N VAL A 22 -3.32 11.82 6.69
CA VAL A 22 -4.19 10.79 7.28
C VAL A 22 -4.26 9.56 6.38
N TYR A 23 -4.41 9.74 5.06
CA TYR A 23 -4.47 8.63 4.11
C TYR A 23 -3.14 7.87 4.02
N ILE A 24 -2.00 8.59 4.04
CA ILE A 24 -0.67 7.97 4.00
C ILE A 24 -0.42 7.17 5.28
N LEU A 25 -0.67 7.77 6.45
CA LEU A 25 -0.48 7.11 7.74
C LEU A 25 -1.39 5.89 7.87
N PHE A 26 -2.65 6.02 7.47
CA PHE A 26 -3.59 4.92 7.46
C PHE A 26 -3.16 3.81 6.49
N GLY A 27 -2.72 4.16 5.29
CA GLY A 27 -2.20 3.20 4.31
C GLY A 27 -1.00 2.42 4.84
N ILE A 28 -0.05 3.09 5.50
CA ILE A 28 1.12 2.45 6.13
C ILE A 28 0.67 1.52 7.26
N LEU A 29 -0.27 1.96 8.10
CA LEU A 29 -0.80 1.14 9.20
C LEU A 29 -1.46 -0.14 8.67
N ILE A 30 -2.33 -0.02 7.67
CA ILE A 30 -3.00 -1.17 7.05
C ILE A 30 -1.99 -2.08 6.35
N ALA A 31 -1.00 -1.54 5.65
CA ALA A 31 0.06 -2.34 5.03
C ALA A 31 0.86 -3.14 6.09
N GLY A 32 1.17 -2.52 7.22
CA GLY A 32 1.83 -3.18 8.36
C GLY A 32 0.98 -4.29 8.97
N LEU A 33 -0.31 -4.04 9.19
CA LEU A 33 -1.24 -5.03 9.70
C LEU A 33 -1.40 -6.19 8.72
N LEU A 34 -1.56 -5.89 7.43
CA LEU A 34 -1.70 -6.89 6.38
C LEU A 34 -0.46 -7.78 6.32
N LYS A 35 0.75 -7.23 6.48
CA LYS A 35 1.99 -8.01 6.53
C LYS A 35 2.04 -8.99 7.71
N ILE A 36 1.47 -8.63 8.86
CA ILE A 36 1.42 -9.51 10.03
C ILE A 36 0.36 -10.60 9.86
N VAL A 37 -0.81 -10.24 9.33
CA VAL A 37 -1.93 -11.16 9.11
C VAL A 37 -1.64 -12.13 7.96
N LEU A 38 -1.05 -11.63 6.88
CA LEU A 38 -0.63 -12.42 5.73
C LEU A 38 0.73 -13.06 6.00
N ASN A 39 0.73 -14.19 6.73
CA ASN A 39 1.92 -15.00 6.84
C ASN A 39 2.32 -15.52 5.43
N PRO A 40 3.53 -15.19 4.92
CA PRO A 40 3.99 -15.66 3.62
C PRO A 40 3.89 -17.17 3.47
N ASP A 41 4.17 -17.94 4.53
CA ASP A 41 4.11 -19.40 4.50
C ASP A 41 2.68 -19.91 4.31
N VAL A 42 1.69 -19.22 4.88
CA VAL A 42 0.26 -19.54 4.70
C VAL A 42 -0.18 -19.18 3.28
N ILE A 43 0.27 -18.05 2.75
CA ILE A 43 0.08 -17.62 1.36
C ILE A 43 0.64 -18.69 0.41
N PHE A 44 1.91 -19.08 0.54
CA PHE A 44 2.54 -20.09 -0.30
C PHE A 44 1.84 -21.45 -0.22
N HIS A 45 1.43 -21.88 0.97
CA HIS A 45 0.74 -23.16 1.16
C HIS A 45 -0.69 -23.17 0.57
N HIS A 46 -1.45 -22.07 0.69
CA HIS A 46 -2.85 -22.00 0.27
C HIS A 46 -3.06 -21.48 -1.16
N LEU A 47 -2.11 -20.70 -1.68
CA LEU A 47 -2.15 -20.13 -3.03
C LEU A 47 -1.34 -20.96 -4.03
N GLY A 48 -0.50 -21.91 -3.60
CA GLY A 48 0.25 -22.79 -4.50
C GLY A 48 -0.49 -24.05 -4.98
N ARG A 49 -1.63 -24.44 -4.37
CA ARG A 49 -2.23 -25.79 -4.58
C ARG A 49 -3.50 -25.86 -5.45
N GLY A 50 -3.99 -24.78 -6.06
CA GLY A 50 -5.19 -24.87 -6.91
C GLY A 50 -5.40 -23.75 -7.94
N ARG A 51 -5.49 -24.09 -9.24
CA ARG A 51 -5.54 -23.13 -10.37
C ARG A 51 -6.57 -21.99 -10.23
N TYR A 52 -7.81 -22.27 -9.82
CA TYR A 52 -8.87 -21.23 -9.77
C TYR A 52 -9.06 -20.60 -8.39
N SER A 53 -9.02 -21.41 -7.32
CA SER A 53 -9.20 -20.88 -5.96
C SER A 53 -8.03 -19.99 -5.53
N SER A 54 -6.82 -20.27 -6.02
CA SER A 54 -5.65 -19.44 -5.76
C SER A 54 -5.77 -18.07 -6.41
N VAL A 55 -6.27 -17.99 -7.66
CA VAL A 55 -6.46 -16.71 -8.37
C VAL A 55 -7.51 -15.85 -7.66
N LEU A 56 -8.65 -16.45 -7.26
CA LEU A 56 -9.70 -15.73 -6.53
C LEU A 56 -9.19 -15.19 -5.19
N LYS A 57 -8.48 -16.01 -4.42
CA LYS A 57 -7.91 -15.61 -3.13
C LYS A 57 -6.82 -14.54 -3.31
N ALA A 58 -5.92 -14.70 -4.28
CA ALA A 58 -4.89 -13.72 -4.58
C ALA A 58 -5.48 -12.35 -4.96
N ALA A 59 -6.55 -12.34 -5.77
CA ALA A 59 -7.27 -11.11 -6.14
C ALA A 59 -7.97 -10.45 -4.93
N LEU A 60 -8.60 -11.23 -4.05
CA LEU A 60 -9.23 -10.72 -2.83
C LEU A 60 -8.22 -10.12 -1.84
N PHE A 61 -7.03 -10.72 -1.73
CA PHE A 61 -5.98 -10.26 -0.83
C PHE A 61 -4.99 -9.28 -1.47
N GLY A 62 -5.13 -9.00 -2.78
CA GLY A 62 -4.25 -8.10 -3.53
C GLY A 62 -2.78 -8.55 -3.58
N VAL A 63 -2.51 -9.85 -3.36
CA VAL A 63 -1.16 -10.41 -3.34
C VAL A 63 -0.83 -10.99 -4.71
N PRO A 64 0.39 -10.77 -5.25
CA PRO A 64 0.81 -11.43 -6.48
C PRO A 64 0.76 -12.96 -6.32
N LEU A 65 0.33 -13.66 -7.37
CA LEU A 65 0.39 -15.11 -7.39
C LEU A 65 1.86 -15.55 -7.34
N PRO A 66 2.23 -16.46 -6.41
CA PRO A 66 3.54 -17.10 -6.49
C PRO A 66 3.57 -17.93 -7.78
N LEU A 67 4.47 -17.54 -8.69
CA LEU A 67 4.76 -18.27 -9.92
C LEU A 67 5.38 -19.64 -9.62
#